data_AF-A0A7X3ATD5-F1
#
_entry.id   AF-A0A7X3ATD5-F1
#
_cell.length_a   1.000
_cell.length_b   1.000
_cell.length_c   1.000
_cell.angle_alpha   90.00
_cell.angle_beta   90.00
_cell.angle_gamma   90.00
#
_symmetry.space_group_name_H-M   'P 1'
#
loop_
_entity.id
_entity.type
_entity.pdbx_description
1 polymer ?
#
loop_
_entity_poly.entity_id
_entity_poly.type
_entity_poly.pdbx_seq_one_letter_code
_entity_poly.pdbx_strand_id
1 'polypeptide(L)'
;MSEMLLNGMPFDDYLEKYEIFEKTTQFMMEYLKNWYDDDPKDFQRAMRADYRTVAETYQFKRKIAAFEKNYMYDTPLLCIAFSMDINDDEGDFVVIYTAFFDLDGNCFDDQLTT
;
A
#
# COMPACT_ATOMS: atom_id res chain seq x y z
N MET A 1 -11.74 1.05 -25.60
CA MET A 1 -11.31 1.78 -24.38
C MET A 1 -10.06 2.55 -24.77
N SER A 2 -10.02 3.87 -24.57
CA SER A 2 -8.77 4.61 -24.76
C SER A 2 -7.84 4.22 -23.62
N GLU A 3 -6.61 3.86 -23.95
CA GLU A 3 -5.57 3.57 -22.96
C GLU A 3 -5.25 4.86 -22.19
N MET A 4 -5.25 4.80 -20.86
CA MET A 4 -4.90 5.93 -20.02
C MET A 4 -3.37 6.08 -20.05
N LEU A 5 -2.89 7.25 -20.47
CA LEU A 5 -1.46 7.55 -20.54
C LEU A 5 -1.04 8.43 -19.35
N LEU A 6 -0.01 8.00 -18.65
CA LEU A 6 0.69 8.73 -17.60
C LEU A 6 2.07 9.12 -18.12
N ASN A 7 2.34 10.43 -18.24
CA ASN A 7 3.56 10.95 -18.86
C ASN A 7 3.83 10.36 -20.27
N GLY A 8 2.77 10.07 -21.04
CA GLY A 8 2.86 9.49 -22.38
C GLY A 8 3.05 7.97 -22.41
N MET A 9 2.97 7.29 -21.27
CA MET A 9 3.15 5.85 -21.11
C MET A 9 1.84 5.17 -20.67
N PRO A 10 1.51 3.97 -21.18
CA PRO A 10 0.40 3.17 -20.65
C PRO A 10 0.48 3.02 -19.13
N PHE A 11 -0.66 3.01 -18.46
CA PHE A 11 -0.67 2.97 -16.99
C PHE A 11 0.04 1.74 -16.42
N ASP A 12 -0.16 0.56 -17.01
CA ASP A 12 0.48 -0.67 -16.55
C ASP A 12 2.02 -0.61 -16.74
N ASP A 13 2.47 -0.11 -17.89
CA ASP A 13 3.90 0.11 -18.17
C ASP A 13 4.52 1.11 -17.17
N TYR A 14 3.77 2.14 -16.75
CA TYR A 14 4.20 3.07 -15.71
C TYR A 14 4.39 2.34 -14.38
N LEU A 15 3.40 1.55 -13.96
CA LEU A 15 3.47 0.81 -12.69
C LEU A 15 4.66 -0.16 -12.67
N GLU A 16 4.94 -0.82 -13.80
CA GLU A 16 6.10 -1.69 -13.97
C GLU A 16 7.41 -0.91 -13.93
N LYS A 17 7.54 0.16 -14.74
CA LYS A 17 8.75 0.98 -14.81
C LYS A 17 9.19 1.51 -13.45
N TYR A 18 8.24 1.95 -12.63
CA TYR A 18 8.52 2.53 -11.32
C TYR A 18 8.46 1.52 -10.18
N GLU A 19 8.26 0.23 -10.49
CA GLU A 19 8.22 -0.89 -9.55
C GLU A 19 7.20 -0.66 -8.41
N ILE A 20 6.05 -0.04 -8.73
CA ILE A 20 5.10 0.43 -7.73
C ILE A 20 4.64 -0.71 -6.82
N PHE A 21 4.36 -1.90 -7.38
CA PHE A 21 3.92 -3.05 -6.60
C PHE A 21 4.99 -3.55 -5.61
N GLU A 22 6.23 -3.68 -6.07
CA GLU A 22 7.34 -4.17 -5.24
C GLU A 22 7.65 -3.17 -4.12
N LYS A 23 7.74 -1.88 -4.46
CA LYS A 23 7.91 -0.80 -3.48
C LYS A 23 6.80 -0.78 -2.46
N THR A 24 5.54 -0.89 -2.89
CA THR A 24 4.40 -0.89 -1.96
C THR A 24 4.50 -2.06 -0.98
N THR A 25 4.92 -3.24 -1.44
CA THR A 25 5.11 -4.41 -0.56
C THR A 25 6.22 -4.15 0.46
N GLN A 26 7.33 -3.56 0.03
CA GLN A 26 8.44 -3.21 0.93
C GLN A 26 8.03 -2.18 1.98
N PHE A 27 7.39 -1.08 1.57
CA PHE A 27 6.90 -0.05 2.48
C PHE A 27 5.86 -0.60 3.47
N MET A 28 4.95 -1.45 3.02
CA MET A 28 3.99 -2.12 3.90
C MET A 28 4.70 -2.92 4.99
N MET A 29 5.68 -3.77 4.61
CA MET A 29 6.39 -4.58 5.60
C MET A 29 7.19 -3.73 6.59
N GLU A 30 7.79 -2.63 6.13
CA GLU A 30 8.48 -1.67 6.98
C GLU A 30 7.51 -0.95 7.93
N TYR A 31 6.37 -0.48 7.42
CA TYR A 31 5.32 0.15 8.22
C TYR A 31 4.84 -0.78 9.34
N LEU A 32 4.50 -2.03 8.99
CA LEU A 32 4.04 -3.03 9.97
C LEU A 32 5.11 -3.35 11.00
N LYS A 33 6.37 -3.42 10.56
CA LYS A 33 7.49 -3.63 11.48
C LYS A 33 7.66 -2.47 12.46
N ASN A 34 7.61 -1.23 11.97
CA ASN A 34 7.74 -0.03 12.79
C ASN A 34 6.60 0.05 13.81
N TRP A 35 5.36 -0.23 13.40
CA TRP A 35 4.22 -0.28 14.32
C TRP A 35 4.40 -1.36 15.41
N TYR A 36 4.87 -2.55 15.04
CA TYR A 36 5.16 -3.61 16.02
C TYR A 36 6.29 -3.24 16.99
N ASP A 37 7.35 -2.59 16.50
CA ASP A 37 8.47 -2.16 17.33
C ASP A 37 8.07 -1.03 18.30
N ASP A 38 7.16 -0.13 17.89
CA ASP A 38 6.66 1.01 18.68
C ASP A 38 5.60 0.61 19.73
N ASP A 39 4.57 -0.15 19.33
CA ASP A 39 3.53 -0.68 20.23
C ASP A 39 3.12 -2.12 19.85
N PRO A 40 3.84 -3.13 20.35
CA PRO A 40 3.58 -4.52 20.00
C PRO A 40 2.21 -5.00 20.51
N LYS A 41 1.66 -4.42 21.57
CA LYS A 41 0.36 -4.84 22.13
C LYS A 41 -0.78 -4.34 21.25
N ASP A 42 -0.70 -3.09 20.81
CA ASP A 42 -1.66 -2.53 19.89
C ASP A 42 -1.61 -3.25 18.54
N PHE A 43 -0.40 -3.45 18.00
CA PHE A 43 -0.18 -4.22 16.78
C PHE A 43 -0.81 -5.62 16.89
N GLN A 44 -0.47 -6.40 17.91
CA GLN A 44 -0.99 -7.77 18.07
C GLN A 44 -2.51 -7.80 18.24
N ARG A 45 -3.11 -6.78 18.84
CA ARG A 45 -4.56 -6.66 18.97
C ARG A 45 -5.22 -6.39 17.61
N ALA A 46 -4.69 -5.46 16.84
CA ALA A 46 -5.26 -5.06 15.56
C ALA A 46 -5.02 -6.12 14.48
N MET A 47 -3.78 -6.60 14.38
CA MET A 47 -3.35 -7.62 13.43
C MET A 47 -3.66 -9.03 13.89
N ARG A 48 -4.12 -9.25 15.12
CA ARG A 48 -4.44 -10.58 15.69
C ARG A 48 -3.26 -11.56 15.76
N ALA A 49 -2.04 -11.11 15.48
CA ALA A 49 -0.83 -11.91 15.46
C ALA A 49 0.42 -11.04 15.69
N ASP A 50 1.57 -11.64 15.98
CA ASP A 50 2.84 -10.92 16.00
C ASP A 50 3.37 -10.64 14.58
N TYR A 51 4.33 -9.70 14.46
CA TYR A 51 4.88 -9.30 13.16
C TYR A 51 5.43 -10.47 12.35
N ARG A 52 6.05 -11.46 12.99
CA ARG A 52 6.64 -12.60 12.29
C ARG A 52 5.55 -13.46 11.68
N THR A 53 4.48 -13.75 12.42
CA THR A 53 3.33 -14.47 11.90
C THR A 53 2.69 -13.70 10.73
N VAL A 54 2.47 -12.39 10.88
CA VAL A 54 1.95 -11.56 9.77
C VAL A 54 2.82 -11.68 8.52
N ALA A 55 4.14 -11.53 8.66
CA ALA A 55 5.07 -11.60 7.54
C ALA A 55 5.12 -12.99 6.85
N GLU A 56 4.91 -14.07 7.60
CA GLU A 56 5.07 -15.44 7.11
C GLU A 56 3.75 -16.07 6.61
N THR A 57 2.59 -15.68 7.17
CA THR A 57 1.33 -16.40 6.96
C THR A 57 0.19 -15.56 6.38
N TYR A 58 0.25 -14.23 6.47
CA TYR A 58 -0.85 -13.38 6.02
C TYR A 58 -0.86 -13.28 4.49
N GLN A 59 -2.04 -12.98 3.96
CA GLN A 59 -2.29 -12.96 2.53
C GLN A 59 -2.51 -11.53 2.05
N PHE A 60 -1.67 -11.06 1.14
CA PHE A 60 -1.80 -9.74 0.52
C PHE A 60 -2.59 -9.84 -0.78
N LYS A 61 -3.86 -9.42 -0.74
CA LYS A 61 -4.87 -9.61 -1.81
C LYS A 61 -5.40 -8.28 -2.33
N ARG A 62 -6.26 -8.37 -3.36
CA ARG A 62 -6.95 -7.25 -4.04
C ARG A 62 -6.07 -6.02 -4.23
N LYS A 63 -5.13 -6.15 -5.15
CA LYS A 63 -4.19 -5.08 -5.52
C LYS A 63 -4.87 -4.11 -6.46
N ILE A 64 -5.06 -2.86 -6.01
CA ILE A 64 -5.73 -1.82 -6.77
C ILE A 64 -4.76 -0.65 -6.94
N ALA A 65 -4.52 -0.25 -8.18
CA ALA A 65 -3.81 0.97 -8.51
C ALA A 65 -4.82 2.02 -9.03
N ALA A 66 -4.72 3.24 -8.54
CA ALA A 66 -5.53 4.36 -8.96
C ALA A 66 -4.65 5.57 -9.24
N PHE A 67 -4.96 6.29 -10.32
CA PHE A 67 -4.47 7.65 -10.55
C PHE A 67 -5.52 8.62 -10.03
N GLU A 68 -5.15 9.44 -9.06
CA GLU A 68 -6.11 10.31 -8.37
C GLU A 68 -5.55 11.70 -8.09
N LYS A 69 -6.46 12.67 -7.97
CA LYS A 69 -6.16 13.97 -7.38
C LYS A 69 -6.66 13.97 -5.94
N ASN A 70 -5.74 13.85 -5.00
CA ASN A 70 -6.02 13.70 -3.58
C ASN A 70 -6.09 15.07 -2.88
N TYR A 71 -7.20 15.36 -2.20
CA TYR A 71 -7.48 16.63 -1.53
C TYR A 71 -7.25 16.58 -0.01
N MET A 72 -6.70 15.49 0.53
CA MET A 72 -6.39 15.34 1.96
C MET A 72 -5.17 16.17 2.40
N TYR A 73 -4.33 16.59 1.45
CA TYR A 73 -3.13 17.38 1.70
C TYR A 73 -3.40 18.88 1.55
N ASP A 74 -2.57 19.71 2.22
CA ASP A 74 -2.67 21.18 2.19
C ASP A 74 -2.75 21.76 0.76
N THR A 75 -2.04 21.15 -0.18
CA THR A 75 -2.18 21.39 -1.61
C THR A 75 -2.62 20.10 -2.29
N PRO A 76 -3.73 20.07 -3.05
CA PRO A 76 -4.19 18.85 -3.70
C PRO A 76 -3.13 18.25 -4.60
N LEU A 77 -2.76 16.99 -4.34
CA LEU A 77 -1.69 16.29 -5.04
C LEU A 77 -2.27 15.37 -6.11
N LEU A 78 -1.60 15.34 -7.26
CA LEU A 78 -1.86 14.34 -8.29
C LEU A 78 -0.91 13.17 -8.03
N CYS A 79 -1.45 12.00 -7.72
CA CYS A 79 -0.66 10.87 -7.24
C CYS A 79 -1.18 9.53 -7.76
N ILE A 80 -0.33 8.50 -7.60
CA ILE A 80 -0.74 7.11 -7.71
C ILE A 80 -1.01 6.59 -6.31
N ALA A 81 -2.22 6.10 -6.08
CA ALA A 81 -2.56 5.34 -4.89
C ALA A 81 -2.49 3.85 -5.23
N PHE A 82 -1.69 3.08 -4.49
CA PHE A 82 -1.68 1.62 -4.60
C PHE A 82 -2.14 1.01 -3.29
N SER A 83 -3.25 0.28 -3.34
CA SER A 83 -3.86 -0.35 -2.18
C SER A 83 -3.81 -1.86 -2.26
N MET A 84 -3.65 -2.51 -1.11
CA MET A 84 -3.76 -3.96 -0.95
C MET A 84 -4.47 -4.32 0.35
N ASP A 85 -5.31 -5.33 0.26
CA ASP A 85 -5.92 -5.96 1.42
C ASP A 85 -4.88 -6.82 2.12
N ILE A 86 -4.80 -6.70 3.44
CA ILE A 86 -4.09 -7.61 4.32
C ILE A 86 -5.14 -8.51 4.96
N ASN A 87 -5.08 -9.79 4.64
CA ASN A 87 -5.92 -10.81 5.23
C ASN A 87 -5.07 -11.73 6.12
N ASP A 88 -5.66 -12.26 7.19
CA ASP A 88 -4.99 -13.24 8.04
C ASP A 88 -4.78 -14.60 7.34
N ASP A 89 -4.23 -15.57 8.06
CA ASP A 89 -3.90 -16.89 7.54
C ASP A 89 -5.14 -17.73 7.15
N GLU A 90 -6.30 -17.44 7.76
CA GLU A 90 -7.60 -18.02 7.39
C GLU A 90 -8.22 -17.30 6.17
N GLY A 91 -7.68 -16.15 5.79
CA GLY A 91 -8.12 -15.34 4.66
C GLY A 91 -9.15 -14.27 5.03
N ASP A 92 -9.38 -14.06 6.32
CA ASP A 92 -10.27 -13.01 6.82
C ASP A 92 -9.60 -11.65 6.69
N PHE A 93 -10.41 -10.65 6.32
CA PHE A 93 -9.94 -9.29 6.16
C PHE A 93 -9.52 -8.68 7.50
N VAL A 94 -8.36 -8.01 7.49
CA VAL A 94 -7.80 -7.32 8.68
C VAL A 94 -7.78 -5.81 8.43
N VAL A 95 -7.03 -5.36 7.42
CA VAL A 95 -6.82 -3.94 7.08
C VAL A 95 -6.52 -3.78 5.59
N ILE A 96 -6.65 -2.58 5.08
CA ILE A 96 -6.12 -2.14 3.78
C ILE A 96 -4.88 -1.30 4.04
N TYR A 97 -3.79 -1.61 3.36
CA TYR A 97 -2.62 -0.76 3.25
C TYR A 97 -2.66 0.01 1.93
N THR A 98 -2.44 1.32 1.98
CA THR A 98 -2.36 2.18 0.80
C THR A 98 -1.08 3.00 0.84
N ALA A 99 -0.26 2.89 -0.20
CA ALA A 99 0.88 3.78 -0.43
C ALA A 99 0.56 4.81 -1.52
N PHE A 100 1.04 6.03 -1.33
CA PHE A 100 0.87 7.16 -2.24
C PHE A 100 2.20 7.54 -2.88
N PHE A 101 2.21 7.56 -4.21
CA PHE A 101 3.39 7.87 -5.00
C PHE A 101 3.19 9.13 -5.82
N ASP A 102 4.23 9.94 -5.94
CA ASP A 102 4.27 11.01 -6.91
C ASP A 102 4.35 10.44 -8.35
N LEU A 103 4.33 11.33 -9.35
CA LEU A 103 4.40 10.94 -10.76
C LEU A 103 5.81 10.53 -11.23
N ASP A 104 6.79 10.59 -10.33
CA ASP A 104 8.16 10.12 -10.54
C ASP A 104 8.40 8.78 -9.82
N GLY A 105 7.36 8.19 -9.23
CA GLY A 105 7.41 6.88 -8.58
C GLY A 105 8.07 6.88 -7.20
N ASN A 106 8.16 8.04 -6.54
CA ASN A 106 8.61 8.15 -5.15
C ASN A 106 7.41 8.06 -4.22
N CYS A 107 7.48 7.17 -3.23
CA CYS A 107 6.49 7.11 -2.16
C CYS A 107 6.69 8.34 -1.26
N PHE A 108 5.62 9.09 -1.02
CA PHE A 108 5.67 10.28 -0.16
C PHE A 108 4.79 10.14 1.08
N ASP A 109 3.84 9.20 1.08
CA ASP A 109 2.98 8.91 2.21
C ASP A 109 2.40 7.50 2.11
N ASP A 110 1.99 6.93 3.23
CA ASP A 110 1.28 5.65 3.31
C ASP A 110 0.35 5.59 4.52
N GLN A 111 -0.65 4.70 4.46
CA GLN A 111 -1.62 4.56 5.54
C GLN A 111 -2.19 3.15 5.65
N LEU A 112 -2.66 2.82 6.85
CA LEU A 112 -3.52 1.68 7.13
C LEU A 112 -4.95 2.13 7.45
N THR A 113 -5.93 1.46 6.85
CA THR A 113 -7.35 1.67 7.13
C THR A 113 -8.07 0.34 7.37
N THR A 114 -8.96 0.29 8.36
CA THR A 114 -9.83 -0.85 8.67
C THR A 114 -11.18 -0.74 8.01
#